data_AF-A0A6C0JIV3-F1
#
_entry.id   AF-A0A6C0JIV3-F1
#
_cell.length_a   1.000
_cell.length_b   1.000
_cell.length_c   1.000
_cell.angle_alpha   90.00
_cell.angle_beta   90.00
_cell.angle_gamma   90.00
#
_symmetry.space_group_name_H-M   'P 1'
#
loop_
_entity.id
_entity.type
_entity.pdbx_description
1 polymer ?
#
loop_
_entity_poly.entity_id
_entity_poly.type
_entity_poly.pdbx_seq_one_letter_code
_entity_poly.pdbx_strand_id
1 'polypeptide(L)'
;MYKNHVQVYKGKYYSRPKFKTVSKVIAFDLDETLGAFSDLDILWNIFKNLEIGVNFNELLDLYPEFLRYGILPIMEYLYQKKQTGCCNKIYIYTNNQCDKCWSQLIATYFDYKLKTQEPLFDKIIHAFKVNNKQVELSRSSHEKTHIDFIKCTLLPKTTEICFIDNSEFDMMKTDRIYYIQPISYYHNLKTTDIVERFVCSQIGISFYKFKDEMFKQMDAFKIERRVNNKIDVFVAHKIMYHIKEFFYLTNRRNRTKKIRISLGRRTRKQYN
;
A
#
# COMPACT_ATOMS: atom_id res chain seq x y z
N MET A 1 -3.24 20.89 15.33
CA MET A 1 -4.27 20.61 14.31
C MET A 1 -4.09 19.29 13.55
N TYR A 2 -2.88 18.77 13.32
CA TYR A 2 -2.68 17.58 12.44
C TYR A 2 -2.44 16.21 13.13
N LYS A 3 -2.62 16.10 14.45
CA LYS A 3 -2.24 14.88 15.21
C LYS A 3 -3.10 13.62 14.91
N ASN A 4 -4.21 13.76 14.19
CA ASN A 4 -5.19 12.67 14.03
C ASN A 4 -5.31 12.11 12.60
N HIS A 5 -4.44 12.50 11.65
CA HIS A 5 -4.58 12.06 10.25
C HIS A 5 -3.75 10.83 9.86
N VAL A 6 -2.69 10.55 10.63
CA VAL A 6 -1.90 9.31 10.50
C VAL A 6 -1.50 8.89 11.90
N GLN A 7 -1.92 7.69 12.30
CA GLN A 7 -1.50 7.05 13.54
C GLN A 7 -0.37 6.06 13.25
N VAL A 8 0.50 5.82 14.22
CA VAL A 8 1.61 4.89 14.06
C VAL A 8 1.76 4.03 15.31
N TYR A 9 1.81 2.72 15.11
CA TYR A 9 2.22 1.76 16.13
C TYR A 9 3.59 1.19 15.75
N LYS A 10 4.52 1.20 16.71
CA LYS A 10 5.84 0.57 16.58
C LYS A 10 5.93 -0.55 17.61
N GLY A 11 6.09 -1.78 17.16
CA GLY A 11 6.32 -2.92 18.05
C GLY A 11 7.58 -2.75 18.92
N LYS A 12 7.67 -3.49 20.03
CA LYS A 12 8.74 -3.30 21.02
C LYS A 12 10.12 -3.55 20.41
N TYR A 13 10.22 -4.28 19.30
CA TYR A 13 11.44 -4.41 18.51
C TYR A 13 12.04 -3.04 18.19
N TYR A 14 11.25 -2.04 17.80
CA TYR A 14 11.74 -0.73 17.40
C TYR A 14 12.19 0.19 18.54
N SER A 15 12.04 -0.23 19.80
CA SER A 15 12.45 0.57 20.98
C SER A 15 13.96 0.63 21.21
N ARG A 16 14.74 -0.26 20.59
CA ARG A 16 16.20 -0.37 20.81
C ARG A 16 16.96 -0.39 19.49
N PRO A 17 18.17 0.20 19.42
CA PRO A 17 19.01 0.16 18.22
C PRO A 17 19.35 -1.27 17.82
N LYS A 18 19.40 -1.53 16.51
CA LYS A 18 19.65 -2.85 15.91
C LYS A 18 20.97 -2.89 15.17
N PHE A 19 21.65 -4.03 15.30
CA PHE A 19 22.97 -4.27 14.72
C PHE A 19 22.98 -5.41 13.69
N LYS A 20 21.89 -6.19 13.61
CA LYS A 20 21.73 -7.28 12.63
C LYS A 20 20.62 -6.92 11.66
N THR A 21 20.94 -6.98 10.37
CA THR A 21 19.97 -6.83 9.28
C THR A 21 19.10 -8.07 9.19
N VAL A 22 17.79 -7.89 9.16
CA VAL A 22 16.81 -8.94 8.86
C VAL A 22 15.99 -8.53 7.63
N SER A 23 15.30 -9.51 7.03
CA SER A 23 14.44 -9.25 5.89
C SER A 23 13.34 -8.25 6.24
N LYS A 24 13.07 -7.32 5.32
CA LYS A 24 12.06 -6.26 5.47
C LYS A 24 11.07 -6.38 4.35
N VAL A 25 9.80 -6.30 4.68
CA VAL A 25 8.72 -6.33 3.70
C VAL A 25 7.71 -5.22 3.99
N ILE A 26 6.98 -4.83 2.96
CA ILE A 26 5.88 -3.86 3.07
C ILE A 26 4.58 -4.59 2.75
N ALA A 27 3.51 -4.29 3.48
CA ALA A 27 2.18 -4.80 3.21
C ALA A 27 1.18 -3.64 3.26
N PHE A 28 0.42 -3.46 2.18
CA PHE A 28 -0.63 -2.45 2.06
C PHE A 28 -2.00 -3.11 2.08
N ASP A 29 -2.98 -2.48 2.72
CA ASP A 29 -4.37 -2.64 2.30
C ASP A 29 -4.63 -2.00 0.93
N LEU A 30 -5.73 -2.35 0.28
CA LEU A 30 -6.09 -1.88 -1.07
C LEU A 30 -7.02 -0.65 -1.02
N ASP A 31 -8.31 -0.86 -0.79
CA ASP A 31 -9.32 0.20 -0.80
C ASP A 31 -9.12 1.18 0.35
N GLU A 32 -9.34 2.47 0.09
CA GLU A 32 -9.16 3.58 1.02
C GLU A 32 -7.71 3.76 1.55
N THR A 33 -6.81 2.84 1.19
CA THR A 33 -5.37 2.86 1.52
C THR A 33 -4.50 3.20 0.32
N LEU A 34 -4.63 2.48 -0.80
CA LEU A 34 -3.96 2.79 -2.07
C LEU A 34 -4.78 3.74 -2.94
N GLY A 35 -6.10 3.73 -2.78
CA GLY A 35 -7.01 4.53 -3.58
C GLY A 35 -8.47 4.27 -3.21
N ALA A 36 -9.36 5.07 -3.75
CA ALA A 36 -10.80 4.93 -3.61
C ALA A 36 -11.34 4.36 -4.93
N PHE A 37 -11.56 3.05 -4.95
CA PHE A 37 -11.81 2.31 -6.19
C PHE A 37 -13.27 1.90 -6.40
N SER A 38 -14.18 2.27 -5.49
CA SER A 38 -15.60 1.88 -5.56
C SER A 38 -16.27 2.34 -6.86
N ASP A 39 -16.11 3.61 -7.24
CA ASP A 39 -16.70 4.14 -8.47
C ASP A 39 -16.05 3.56 -9.73
N LEU A 40 -14.75 3.23 -9.67
CA LEU A 40 -14.08 2.51 -10.74
C LEU A 40 -14.63 1.09 -10.91
N ASP A 41 -14.91 0.38 -9.81
CA ASP A 41 -15.46 -0.98 -9.85
C ASP A 41 -16.88 -0.96 -10.45
N ILE A 42 -17.71 -0.02 -10.01
CA ILE A 42 -19.05 0.22 -10.57
C ILE A 42 -18.94 0.48 -12.08
N LEU A 43 -18.10 1.43 -12.49
CA LEU A 43 -17.91 1.77 -13.90
C LEU A 43 -17.42 0.57 -14.72
N TRP A 44 -16.45 -0.18 -14.19
CA TRP A 44 -15.90 -1.36 -14.85
C TRP A 44 -16.94 -2.47 -15.01
N ASN A 45 -17.82 -2.66 -14.03
CA ASN A 45 -18.90 -3.64 -14.12
C ASN A 45 -20.00 -3.19 -15.09
N ILE A 46 -20.33 -1.89 -15.15
CA ILE A 46 -21.19 -1.32 -16.19
C ILE A 46 -20.63 -1.63 -17.57
N PHE A 47 -19.32 -1.45 -17.76
CA PHE A 47 -18.68 -1.71 -19.06
C PHE A 47 -18.74 -3.18 -19.45
N LYS A 48 -18.54 -4.11 -18.51
CA LYS A 48 -18.74 -5.54 -18.78
C LYS A 48 -20.18 -5.85 -19.19
N ASN A 49 -21.16 -5.27 -18.50
CA ASN A 49 -22.58 -5.52 -18.76
C ASN A 49 -23.04 -4.92 -20.10
N LEU A 50 -22.48 -3.77 -20.50
CA LEU A 50 -22.76 -3.10 -21.76
C LEU A 50 -21.83 -3.55 -22.91
N GLU A 51 -20.98 -4.56 -22.67
CA GLU A 51 -19.99 -5.09 -23.62
C GLU A 51 -19.04 -4.01 -24.19
N ILE A 52 -18.68 -3.04 -23.35
CA ILE A 52 -17.76 -1.95 -23.69
C ILE A 52 -16.32 -2.44 -23.55
N GLY A 53 -15.68 -2.69 -24.69
CA GLY A 53 -14.29 -3.13 -24.77
C GLY A 53 -13.31 -1.97 -24.61
N VAL A 54 -12.89 -1.68 -23.38
CA VAL A 54 -11.84 -0.69 -23.08
C VAL A 54 -10.70 -1.29 -22.26
N ASN A 55 -9.49 -0.78 -22.46
CA ASN A 55 -8.34 -1.19 -21.66
C ASN A 55 -8.47 -0.63 -20.24
N PHE A 56 -8.29 -1.49 -19.22
CA PHE A 56 -8.40 -1.08 -17.82
C PHE A 56 -7.40 0.02 -17.42
N ASN A 57 -6.16 -0.04 -17.92
CA ASN A 57 -5.14 0.94 -17.57
C ASN A 57 -5.44 2.31 -18.19
N GLU A 58 -5.89 2.33 -19.45
CA GLU A 58 -6.32 3.56 -20.11
C GLU A 58 -7.54 4.17 -19.41
N LEU A 59 -8.46 3.32 -18.94
CA LEU A 59 -9.61 3.77 -18.14
C LEU A 59 -9.18 4.42 -16.84
N LEU A 60 -8.31 3.76 -16.05
CA LEU A 60 -7.84 4.31 -14.78
C LEU A 60 -6.95 5.56 -14.98
N ASP A 61 -6.29 5.69 -16.13
CA ASP A 61 -5.57 6.91 -16.50
C ASP A 61 -6.46 8.14 -16.68
N LEU A 62 -7.76 7.96 -16.98
CA LEU A 62 -8.73 9.06 -16.96
C LEU A 62 -9.04 9.56 -15.55
N TYR A 63 -8.78 8.78 -14.51
CA TYR A 63 -9.20 9.06 -13.13
C TYR A 63 -8.05 8.95 -12.14
N PRO A 64 -7.01 9.80 -12.25
CA PRO A 64 -5.93 9.82 -11.27
C PRO A 64 -6.43 10.07 -9.84
N GLU A 65 -7.61 10.67 -9.65
CA GLU A 65 -8.22 10.92 -8.36
C GLU A 65 -8.65 9.63 -7.64
N PHE A 66 -8.89 8.53 -8.36
CA PHE A 66 -9.16 7.23 -7.74
C PHE A 66 -7.93 6.68 -7.01
N LEU A 67 -6.73 7.10 -7.39
CA LEU A 67 -5.52 6.78 -6.64
C LEU A 67 -5.35 7.76 -5.48
N ARG A 68 -4.86 7.26 -4.36
CA ARG A 68 -4.53 8.11 -3.23
C ARG A 68 -3.44 9.12 -3.62
N TYR A 69 -3.63 10.39 -3.24
CA TYR A 69 -2.61 11.41 -3.45
C TYR A 69 -1.22 10.94 -2.98
N GLY A 70 -0.21 11.13 -3.83
CA GLY A 70 1.17 10.77 -3.54
C GLY A 70 1.48 9.26 -3.48
N ILE A 71 0.53 8.38 -3.78
CA ILE A 71 0.79 6.93 -3.74
C ILE A 71 1.78 6.49 -4.82
N LEU A 72 1.75 7.08 -6.01
CA LEU A 72 2.68 6.75 -7.09
C LEU A 72 4.15 7.03 -6.70
N PRO A 73 4.53 8.22 -6.18
CA PRO A 73 5.87 8.45 -5.63
C PRO A 73 6.24 7.50 -4.48
N ILE A 74 5.29 7.10 -3.63
CA ILE A 74 5.54 6.11 -2.57
C ILE A 74 5.90 4.76 -3.16
N MET A 75 5.13 4.30 -4.16
CA MET A 75 5.38 3.03 -4.84
C MET A 75 6.67 3.05 -5.64
N GLU A 76 6.99 4.14 -6.33
CA GLU A 76 8.26 4.33 -7.02
C GLU A 76 9.46 4.22 -6.04
N TYR A 77 9.38 4.88 -4.89
CA TYR A 77 10.40 4.78 -3.85
C TYR A 77 10.55 3.34 -3.33
N LEU A 78 9.45 2.63 -3.11
CA LEU A 78 9.48 1.24 -2.66
C LEU A 78 10.04 0.29 -3.72
N TYR A 79 9.71 0.51 -4.99
CA TYR A 79 10.30 -0.22 -6.10
C TYR A 79 11.82 -0.05 -6.14
N GLN A 80 12.33 1.18 -5.99
CA GLN A 80 13.77 1.42 -5.87
C GLN A 80 14.38 0.70 -4.66
N LYS A 81 13.68 0.64 -3.51
CA LYS A 81 14.14 -0.16 -2.35
C LYS A 81 14.14 -1.65 -2.61
N LYS A 82 13.24 -2.16 -3.44
CA LYS A 82 13.24 -3.55 -3.90
C LYS A 82 14.45 -3.83 -4.80
N GLN A 83 14.70 -2.98 -5.80
CA GLN A 83 15.84 -3.11 -6.71
C GLN A 83 17.19 -3.07 -5.99
N THR A 84 17.31 -2.25 -4.94
CA THR A 84 18.55 -2.15 -4.13
C THR A 84 18.68 -3.24 -3.06
N GLY A 85 17.75 -4.19 -2.98
CA GLY A 85 17.73 -5.25 -1.95
C GLY A 85 17.44 -4.76 -0.53
N CYS A 86 17.10 -3.48 -0.36
CA CYS A 86 16.73 -2.90 0.94
C CYS A 86 15.32 -3.32 1.40
N CYS A 87 14.44 -3.62 0.45
CA CYS A 87 13.11 -4.18 0.65
C CYS A 87 13.06 -5.54 -0.06
N ASN A 88 12.70 -6.59 0.66
CA ASN A 88 12.66 -7.93 0.08
C ASN A 88 11.43 -8.13 -0.80
N LYS A 89 10.24 -7.79 -0.27
CA LYS A 89 8.95 -8.01 -0.94
C LYS A 89 7.92 -6.94 -0.55
N ILE A 90 6.96 -6.70 -1.43
CA ILE A 90 5.82 -5.80 -1.23
C ILE A 90 4.54 -6.61 -1.46
N TYR A 91 3.58 -6.48 -0.55
CA TYR A 91 2.34 -7.26 -0.56
C TYR A 91 1.11 -6.36 -0.57
N ILE A 92 0.02 -6.86 -1.14
CA ILE A 92 -1.33 -6.38 -0.84
C ILE A 92 -1.95 -7.39 0.15
N TYR A 93 -2.48 -6.90 1.26
CA TYR A 93 -3.23 -7.69 2.22
C TYR A 93 -4.58 -7.04 2.44
N THR A 94 -5.61 -7.55 1.77
CA THR A 94 -6.91 -6.89 1.68
C THR A 94 -8.07 -7.76 2.17
N ASN A 95 -9.12 -7.09 2.61
CA ASN A 95 -10.43 -7.69 2.90
C ASN A 95 -11.46 -7.42 1.79
N ASN A 96 -11.03 -6.83 0.66
CA ASN A 96 -11.86 -6.64 -0.51
C ASN A 96 -12.48 -7.98 -0.95
N GLN A 97 -13.81 -7.98 -1.11
CA GLN A 97 -14.62 -9.14 -1.46
C GLN A 97 -15.05 -9.15 -2.93
N CYS A 98 -14.56 -8.21 -3.74
CA CYS A 98 -14.72 -8.26 -5.19
C CYS A 98 -13.97 -9.48 -5.75
N ASP A 99 -14.24 -9.80 -7.01
CA ASP A 99 -13.56 -10.91 -7.69
C ASP A 99 -12.04 -10.74 -7.63
N LYS A 100 -11.29 -11.86 -7.51
CA LYS A 100 -9.82 -11.82 -7.41
C LYS A 100 -9.17 -10.99 -8.51
N CYS A 101 -9.72 -11.04 -9.72
CA CYS A 101 -9.27 -10.29 -10.87
C CYS A 101 -9.27 -8.77 -10.63
N TRP A 102 -10.17 -8.23 -9.80
CA TRP A 102 -10.23 -6.81 -9.48
C TRP A 102 -8.95 -6.28 -8.84
N SER A 103 -8.53 -6.93 -7.74
CA SER A 103 -7.29 -6.57 -7.05
C SER A 103 -6.05 -6.76 -7.93
N GLN A 104 -6.09 -7.74 -8.83
CA GLN A 104 -5.01 -7.98 -9.79
C GLN A 104 -4.92 -6.86 -10.84
N LEU A 105 -6.06 -6.40 -11.38
CA LEU A 105 -6.10 -5.29 -12.34
C LEU A 105 -5.47 -4.03 -11.74
N ILE A 106 -5.84 -3.68 -10.50
CA ILE A 106 -5.25 -2.53 -9.79
C ILE A 106 -3.75 -2.74 -9.54
N ALA A 107 -3.33 -3.93 -9.10
CA ALA A 107 -1.91 -4.21 -8.89
C ALA A 107 -1.09 -4.05 -10.18
N THR A 108 -1.58 -4.61 -11.30
CA THR A 108 -0.92 -4.49 -12.61
C THR A 108 -0.95 -3.07 -13.18
N TYR A 109 -1.94 -2.26 -12.79
CA TYR A 109 -1.96 -0.86 -13.15
C TYR A 109 -0.78 -0.10 -12.55
N PHE A 110 -0.36 -0.40 -11.31
CA PHE A 110 0.84 0.22 -10.74
C PHE A 110 2.10 -0.15 -11.52
N ASP A 111 2.21 -1.38 -12.01
CA ASP A 111 3.32 -1.80 -12.87
C ASP A 111 3.34 -1.02 -14.18
N TYR A 112 2.18 -0.91 -14.83
CA TYR A 112 1.99 -0.10 -16.03
C TYR A 112 2.37 1.37 -15.79
N LYS A 113 1.85 1.98 -14.72
CA LYS A 113 1.98 3.41 -14.46
C LYS A 113 3.41 3.80 -14.10
N LEU A 114 4.12 2.93 -13.38
CA LEU A 114 5.51 3.13 -12.97
C LEU A 114 6.52 2.53 -13.97
N LYS A 115 6.03 1.83 -15.00
CA LYS A 115 6.85 1.15 -16.02
C LYS A 115 7.87 0.21 -15.38
N THR A 116 7.42 -0.58 -14.41
CA THR A 116 8.27 -1.57 -13.75
C THR A 116 8.62 -2.70 -14.72
N GLN A 117 9.82 -3.28 -14.57
CA GLN A 117 10.25 -4.44 -15.37
C GLN A 117 9.79 -5.76 -14.74
N GLU A 118 9.53 -5.74 -13.44
CA GLU A 118 9.03 -6.86 -12.66
C GLU A 118 7.85 -6.39 -11.80
N PRO A 119 6.94 -7.31 -11.39
CA PRO A 119 5.81 -6.95 -10.56
C PRO A 119 6.22 -6.22 -9.28
N LEU A 120 5.59 -5.07 -9.05
CA LEU A 120 5.75 -4.27 -7.85
C LEU A 120 5.30 -5.06 -6.63
N PHE A 121 4.10 -5.63 -6.69
CA PHE A 121 3.51 -6.45 -5.65
C PHE A 121 3.83 -7.93 -5.88
N ASP A 122 4.52 -8.55 -4.93
CA ASP A 122 4.95 -9.94 -5.00
C ASP A 122 3.80 -10.93 -4.78
N LYS A 123 2.78 -10.54 -3.99
CA LYS A 123 1.57 -11.34 -3.76
C LYS A 123 0.43 -10.48 -3.23
N ILE A 124 -0.78 -10.81 -3.66
CA ILE A 124 -2.04 -10.34 -3.09
C ILE A 124 -2.57 -11.43 -2.15
N ILE A 125 -2.86 -11.06 -0.90
CA ILE A 125 -3.54 -11.89 0.09
C ILE A 125 -5.00 -11.43 0.11
N HIS A 126 -5.88 -12.27 -0.42
CA HIS A 126 -7.29 -11.93 -0.61
C HIS A 126 -8.11 -12.05 0.69
N ALA A 127 -9.39 -11.67 0.62
CA ALA A 127 -10.34 -11.87 1.72
C ALA A 127 -10.40 -13.35 2.17
N PHE A 128 -10.69 -13.55 3.46
CA PHE A 128 -10.87 -14.89 4.01
C PHE A 128 -12.03 -15.64 3.33
N LYS A 129 -13.20 -15.00 3.22
CA LYS A 129 -14.37 -15.54 2.54
C LYS A 129 -14.99 -14.50 1.61
N VAL A 130 -15.57 -14.99 0.51
CA VAL A 130 -16.46 -14.26 -0.40
C VAL A 130 -17.66 -15.16 -0.64
N ASN A 131 -18.88 -14.63 -0.47
CA ASN A 131 -20.12 -15.41 -0.57
C ASN A 131 -20.09 -16.70 0.27
N ASN A 132 -19.62 -16.59 1.52
CA ASN A 132 -19.41 -17.69 2.48
C ASN A 132 -18.44 -18.81 2.06
N LYS A 133 -17.82 -18.73 0.88
CA LYS A 133 -16.77 -19.66 0.44
C LYS A 133 -15.41 -19.12 0.82
N GLN A 134 -14.56 -19.97 1.40
CA GLN A 134 -13.20 -19.59 1.75
C GLN A 134 -12.38 -19.38 0.48
N VAL A 135 -11.76 -18.19 0.37
CA VAL A 135 -11.05 -17.74 -0.84
C VAL A 135 -9.53 -17.80 -0.65
N GLU A 136 -9.06 -17.42 0.53
CA GLU A 136 -7.67 -17.52 0.94
C GLU A 136 -7.54 -18.61 2.03
N LEU A 137 -7.08 -19.80 1.61
CA LEU A 137 -7.04 -20.99 2.46
C LEU A 137 -6.13 -20.83 3.69
N SER A 138 -5.11 -19.98 3.57
CA SER A 138 -4.16 -19.72 4.66
C SER A 138 -4.65 -18.69 5.69
N ARG A 139 -5.83 -18.07 5.45
CA ARG A 139 -6.49 -17.20 6.41
C ARG A 139 -7.49 -17.97 7.27
N SER A 140 -7.65 -17.53 8.51
CA SER A 140 -8.55 -18.14 9.49
C SER A 140 -9.73 -17.24 9.88
N SER A 141 -9.69 -15.95 9.55
CA SER A 141 -10.75 -14.98 9.87
C SER A 141 -10.77 -13.79 8.90
N HIS A 142 -11.87 -13.03 8.93
CA HIS A 142 -11.99 -11.75 8.22
C HIS A 142 -11.08 -10.66 8.82
N GLU A 143 -10.70 -10.79 10.09
CA GLU A 143 -9.68 -9.94 10.69
C GLU A 143 -8.34 -10.11 9.97
N LYS A 144 -7.60 -9.01 9.83
CA LYS A 144 -6.22 -9.08 9.38
C LYS A 144 -5.34 -9.36 10.59
N THR A 145 -4.59 -10.46 10.53
CA THR A 145 -3.75 -10.89 11.63
C THR A 145 -2.32 -11.14 11.18
N HIS A 146 -1.35 -10.87 12.05
CA HIS A 146 0.05 -11.14 11.74
C HIS A 146 0.31 -12.62 11.49
N ILE A 147 -0.43 -13.50 12.18
CA ILE A 147 -0.33 -14.96 12.01
C ILE A 147 -0.77 -15.38 10.60
N ASP A 148 -1.93 -14.90 10.15
CA ASP A 148 -2.43 -15.21 8.81
C ASP A 148 -1.51 -14.61 7.72
N PHE A 149 -1.01 -13.39 7.93
CA PHE A 149 -0.03 -12.78 7.01
C PHE A 149 1.22 -13.65 6.83
N ILE A 150 1.80 -14.14 7.94
CA ILE A 150 2.98 -15.01 7.91
C ILE A 150 2.67 -16.35 7.21
N LYS A 151 1.51 -16.97 7.47
CA LYS A 151 1.09 -18.20 6.79
C LYS A 151 0.93 -17.98 5.29
N CYS A 152 0.27 -16.90 4.89
CA CYS A 152 0.01 -16.59 3.48
C CYS A 152 1.29 -16.27 2.71
N THR A 153 2.28 -15.66 3.35
CA THR A 153 3.53 -15.23 2.69
C THR A 153 4.69 -16.21 2.83
N LEU A 154 4.57 -17.19 3.73
CA LEU A 154 5.63 -18.14 4.11
C LEU A 154 6.92 -17.45 4.57
N LEU A 155 6.82 -16.22 5.08
CA LEU A 155 7.97 -15.46 5.58
C LEU A 155 8.41 -15.99 6.95
N PRO A 156 9.72 -15.92 7.28
CA PRO A 156 10.16 -16.17 8.65
C PRO A 156 9.47 -15.22 9.63
N LYS A 157 9.09 -15.71 10.82
CA LYS A 157 8.51 -14.88 11.91
C LYS A 157 9.45 -13.76 12.39
N THR A 158 10.72 -13.82 11.99
CA THR A 158 11.73 -12.81 12.26
C THR A 158 11.71 -11.64 11.28
N THR A 159 10.92 -11.71 10.22
CA THR A 159 10.79 -10.65 9.22
C THR A 159 10.22 -9.38 9.85
N GLU A 160 10.78 -8.24 9.48
CA GLU A 160 10.23 -6.93 9.83
C GLU A 160 9.20 -6.52 8.78
N ILE A 161 8.02 -6.12 9.25
CA ILE A 161 6.88 -5.84 8.37
C ILE A 161 6.43 -4.39 8.63
N CYS A 162 6.46 -3.58 7.58
CA CYS A 162 5.76 -2.30 7.58
C CYS A 162 4.34 -2.56 7.05
N PHE A 163 3.33 -2.40 7.90
CA PHE A 163 1.94 -2.62 7.56
C PHE A 163 1.22 -1.27 7.44
N ILE A 164 0.55 -1.04 6.32
CA ILE A 164 -0.16 0.21 6.03
C ILE A 164 -1.60 -0.11 5.70
N ASP A 165 -2.53 0.39 6.51
CA ASP A 165 -3.95 0.11 6.42
C ASP A 165 -4.72 1.26 7.05
N ASN A 166 -5.80 1.75 6.43
CA ASN A 166 -6.60 2.83 6.97
C ASN A 166 -7.41 2.40 8.21
N SER A 167 -7.76 1.13 8.29
CA SER A 167 -8.48 0.54 9.42
C SER A 167 -7.50 0.11 10.51
N GLU A 168 -7.95 0.02 11.76
CA GLU A 168 -7.12 -0.47 12.86
C GLU A 168 -7.29 -1.99 13.03
N PHE A 169 -6.17 -2.72 13.12
CA PHE A 169 -6.17 -4.18 13.29
C PHE A 169 -5.24 -4.57 14.44
N ASP A 170 -5.81 -4.79 15.63
CA ASP A 170 -5.02 -5.09 16.83
C ASP A 170 -4.19 -6.37 16.70
N MET A 171 -4.71 -7.38 16.00
CA MET A 171 -4.02 -8.65 15.76
C MET A 171 -2.82 -8.52 14.79
N MET A 172 -2.61 -7.36 14.17
CA MET A 172 -1.38 -7.01 13.45
C MET A 172 -0.33 -6.38 14.36
N LYS A 173 -0.68 -5.84 15.54
CA LYS A 173 0.23 -5.12 16.44
C LYS A 173 1.13 -6.08 17.22
N THR A 174 2.11 -6.66 16.55
CA THR A 174 3.12 -7.54 17.16
C THR A 174 4.47 -6.84 17.30
N ASP A 175 5.49 -7.57 17.76
CA ASP A 175 6.78 -7.00 18.14
C ASP A 175 7.57 -6.39 16.96
N ARG A 176 7.49 -7.00 15.76
CA ARG A 176 8.27 -6.63 14.57
C ARG A 176 7.44 -5.92 13.50
N ILE A 177 6.34 -5.32 13.92
CA ILE A 177 5.42 -4.59 13.05
C ILE A 177 5.64 -3.09 13.23
N TYR A 178 5.86 -2.41 12.11
CA TYR A 178 5.75 -0.98 12.00
C TYR A 178 4.42 -0.69 11.31
N TYR A 179 3.41 -0.29 12.06
CA TYR A 179 2.06 -0.04 11.56
C TYR A 179 1.87 1.45 11.30
N ILE A 180 1.56 1.82 10.06
CA ILE A 180 1.12 3.16 9.65
C ILE A 180 -0.38 3.10 9.36
N GLN A 181 -1.20 3.82 10.13
CA GLN A 181 -2.63 3.92 9.92
C GLN A 181 -3.01 5.32 9.45
N PRO A 182 -3.06 5.58 8.12
CA PRO A 182 -3.60 6.82 7.61
C PRO A 182 -5.14 6.85 7.73
N ILE A 183 -5.77 8.02 7.68
CA ILE A 183 -7.24 8.10 7.52
C ILE A 183 -7.70 7.42 6.22
N SER A 184 -8.96 7.02 6.11
CA SER A 184 -9.53 6.54 4.84
C SER A 184 -9.39 7.58 3.73
N TYR A 185 -9.03 7.14 2.53
CA TYR A 185 -8.96 7.97 1.34
C TYR A 185 -10.27 7.91 0.54
N TYR A 186 -10.72 9.09 0.08
CA TYR A 186 -11.90 9.25 -0.77
C TYR A 186 -11.63 10.31 -1.84
N HIS A 187 -12.14 10.12 -3.06
CA HIS A 187 -12.11 11.15 -4.11
C HIS A 187 -13.39 11.97 -4.11
N ASN A 188 -13.36 13.14 -4.76
CA ASN A 188 -14.48 14.09 -4.81
C ASN A 188 -15.19 14.18 -6.17
N LEU A 189 -14.83 13.32 -7.13
CA LEU A 189 -15.49 13.26 -8.43
C LEU A 189 -16.98 12.98 -8.29
N LYS A 190 -17.81 13.75 -9.00
CA LYS A 190 -19.24 13.48 -9.10
C LYS A 190 -19.49 12.46 -10.20
N THR A 191 -20.62 11.75 -10.12
CA THR A 191 -21.09 10.86 -11.18
C THR A 191 -21.12 11.54 -12.55
N THR A 192 -21.59 12.80 -12.61
CA THR A 192 -21.56 13.61 -13.84
C THR A 192 -20.17 13.73 -14.40
N ASP A 193 -19.19 14.08 -13.56
CA ASP A 193 -17.80 14.30 -13.97
C ASP A 193 -17.16 13.00 -14.46
N ILE A 194 -17.47 11.87 -13.81
CA ILE A 194 -16.96 10.55 -14.19
C ILE A 194 -17.51 10.17 -15.57
N VAL A 195 -18.83 10.18 -15.74
CA VAL A 195 -19.46 9.77 -17.00
C VAL A 195 -19.07 10.69 -18.16
N GLU A 196 -19.10 12.01 -17.94
CA GLU A 196 -18.73 12.98 -18.98
C GLU A 196 -17.27 12.86 -19.38
N ARG A 197 -16.36 12.70 -18.41
CA ARG A 197 -14.94 12.49 -18.69
C ARG A 197 -14.72 11.23 -19.53
N PHE A 198 -15.44 10.14 -19.25
CA PHE A 198 -15.36 8.93 -20.07
C PHE A 198 -15.83 9.19 -21.51
N VAL A 199 -17.08 9.63 -21.70
CA VAL A 199 -17.67 9.74 -23.05
C VAL A 199 -17.06 10.85 -23.90
N CYS A 200 -16.32 11.79 -23.30
CA CYS A 200 -15.53 12.79 -24.01
C CYS A 200 -14.06 12.38 -24.22
N SER A 201 -13.62 11.24 -23.68
CA SER A 201 -12.26 10.74 -23.86
C SER A 201 -12.07 10.00 -25.18
N GLN A 202 -10.81 9.86 -25.60
CA GLN A 202 -10.45 9.10 -26.81
C GLN A 202 -10.95 7.65 -26.78
N ILE A 203 -10.97 7.02 -25.60
CA ILE A 203 -11.39 5.62 -25.44
C ILE A 203 -12.90 5.46 -25.23
N GLY A 204 -13.62 6.55 -24.91
CA GLY A 204 -15.03 6.53 -24.56
C GLY A 204 -15.97 7.19 -25.57
N ILE A 205 -15.45 7.99 -26.51
CA ILE A 205 -16.28 8.76 -27.45
C ILE A 205 -17.18 7.90 -28.35
N SER A 206 -16.72 6.71 -28.73
CA SER A 206 -17.52 5.73 -29.49
C SER A 206 -18.70 5.17 -28.67
N PHE A 207 -18.69 5.34 -27.35
CA PHE A 207 -19.68 4.84 -26.42
C PHE A 207 -20.62 5.95 -25.89
N TYR A 208 -20.59 7.15 -26.49
CA TYR A 208 -21.44 8.27 -26.07
C TYR A 208 -22.93 7.93 -25.99
N LYS A 209 -23.42 7.03 -26.87
CA LYS A 209 -24.81 6.55 -26.85
C LYS A 209 -25.23 5.89 -25.53
N PHE A 210 -24.28 5.43 -24.71
CA PHE A 210 -24.52 4.82 -23.41
C PHE A 210 -24.44 5.81 -22.24
N LYS A 211 -24.22 7.12 -22.49
CA LYS A 211 -24.06 8.16 -21.46
C LYS A 211 -25.15 8.10 -20.38
N ASP A 212 -26.41 8.10 -20.81
CA ASP A 212 -27.55 8.17 -19.89
C ASP A 212 -27.70 6.89 -19.06
N GLU A 213 -27.44 5.73 -19.66
CA GLU A 213 -27.48 4.43 -18.98
C GLU A 213 -26.35 4.31 -17.95
N MET A 214 -25.13 4.73 -18.31
CA MET A 214 -24.00 4.80 -17.38
C MET A 214 -24.31 5.72 -16.19
N PHE A 215 -24.84 6.91 -16.47
CA PHE A 215 -25.20 7.88 -15.43
C PHE A 215 -26.23 7.30 -14.46
N LYS A 216 -27.30 6.72 -14.99
CA LYS A 216 -28.37 6.10 -14.19
C LYS A 216 -27.84 4.96 -13.30
N GLN A 217 -27.02 4.07 -13.85
CA GLN A 217 -26.47 2.95 -13.08
C GLN A 217 -25.50 3.45 -12.00
N MET A 218 -24.59 4.38 -12.32
CA MET A 218 -23.64 4.90 -11.34
C MET A 218 -24.34 5.68 -10.21
N ASP A 219 -25.34 6.50 -10.52
CA ASP A 219 -26.05 7.31 -9.51
C ASP A 219 -26.81 6.42 -8.51
N ALA A 220 -27.33 5.27 -8.96
CA ALA A 220 -27.99 4.29 -8.09
C ALA A 220 -27.06 3.68 -7.02
N PHE A 221 -25.75 3.68 -7.25
CA PHE A 221 -24.73 3.15 -6.33
C PHE A 221 -23.93 4.23 -5.60
N LYS A 222 -24.34 5.50 -5.70
CA LYS A 222 -23.59 6.63 -5.17
C LYS A 222 -23.43 6.57 -3.65
N ILE A 223 -22.19 6.74 -3.19
CA ILE A 223 -21.85 6.85 -1.77
C ILE A 223 -21.35 8.27 -1.48
N GLU A 224 -22.08 9.04 -0.67
CA GLU A 224 -21.63 10.37 -0.25
C GLU A 224 -20.46 10.27 0.73
N ARG A 225 -19.32 10.89 0.38
CA ARG A 225 -18.09 10.90 1.19
C ARG A 225 -17.54 12.32 1.30
N ARG A 226 -17.03 12.68 2.49
CA ARG A 226 -16.38 13.98 2.73
C ARG A 226 -14.91 13.90 2.34
N VAL A 227 -14.45 14.87 1.56
CA VAL A 227 -13.08 14.91 1.01
C VAL A 227 -12.39 16.21 1.40
N ASN A 228 -11.07 16.14 1.65
CA ASN A 228 -10.26 17.33 1.90
C ASN A 228 -8.83 17.16 1.33
N ASN A 229 -8.62 17.66 0.11
CA ASN A 229 -7.38 17.48 -0.65
C ASN A 229 -6.12 17.97 0.09
N LYS A 230 -6.21 19.01 0.93
CA LYS A 230 -5.04 19.49 1.71
C LYS A 230 -4.61 18.47 2.77
N ILE A 231 -5.57 17.75 3.34
CA ILE A 231 -5.30 16.69 4.32
C ILE A 231 -4.66 15.50 3.61
N ASP A 232 -5.13 15.12 2.42
CA ASP A 232 -4.58 13.97 1.70
C ASP A 232 -3.12 14.15 1.30
N VAL A 233 -2.74 15.35 0.85
CA VAL A 233 -1.32 15.67 0.58
C VAL A 233 -0.48 15.57 1.86
N PHE A 234 -0.99 16.05 3.00
CA PHE A 234 -0.30 15.90 4.28
C PHE A 234 -0.16 14.42 4.70
N VAL A 235 -1.22 13.63 4.52
CA VAL A 235 -1.22 12.19 4.80
C VAL A 235 -0.20 11.46 3.95
N ALA A 236 -0.12 11.76 2.65
CA ALA A 236 0.86 11.18 1.73
C ALA A 236 2.31 11.44 2.20
N HIS A 237 2.62 12.68 2.58
CA HIS A 237 3.93 13.03 3.12
C HIS A 237 4.24 12.26 4.42
N LYS A 238 3.23 12.06 5.29
CA LYS A 238 3.39 11.29 6.52
C LYS A 238 3.61 9.80 6.26
N ILE A 239 2.86 9.19 5.34
CA ILE A 239 3.09 7.80 4.92
C ILE A 239 4.53 7.65 4.41
N MET A 240 4.97 8.49 3.47
CA MET A 240 6.33 8.49 2.94
C MET A 240 7.39 8.67 4.05
N TYR A 241 7.16 9.61 4.98
CA TYR A 241 8.05 9.83 6.12
C TYR A 241 8.22 8.57 6.98
N HIS A 242 7.12 7.91 7.34
CA HIS A 242 7.16 6.72 8.19
C HIS A 242 7.74 5.50 7.46
N ILE A 243 7.48 5.35 6.15
CA ILE A 243 8.13 4.34 5.31
C ILE A 243 9.65 4.56 5.29
N LYS A 244 10.11 5.81 5.09
CA LYS A 244 11.54 6.15 5.16
C LYS A 244 12.12 5.87 6.55
N GLU A 245 11.38 6.21 7.61
CA GLU A 245 11.78 5.92 8.99
C GLU A 245 11.94 4.42 9.24
N PHE A 246 11.01 3.58 8.78
CA PHE A 246 11.08 2.12 8.89
C PHE A 246 12.39 1.56 8.31
N PHE A 247 12.79 2.01 7.11
CA PHE A 247 14.08 1.62 6.54
C PHE A 247 15.28 2.24 7.28
N TYR A 248 15.16 3.45 7.83
CA TYR A 248 16.26 4.12 8.53
C TYR A 248 16.56 3.51 9.91
N LEU A 249 15.53 3.23 10.72
CA LEU A 249 15.66 2.67 12.07
C LEU A 249 16.41 1.33 12.10
N THR A 250 16.44 0.66 10.96
CA THR A 250 16.95 -0.70 10.79
C THR A 250 18.27 -0.75 10.01
N ASN A 251 18.77 0.40 9.54
CA ASN A 251 19.98 0.53 8.71
C ASN A 251 21.20 1.09 9.47
N ARG A 252 21.20 1.10 10.81
CA ARG A 252 22.37 1.56 11.58
C ARG A 252 23.53 0.57 11.43
N ARG A 253 24.49 0.93 10.56
CA ARG A 253 25.79 0.24 10.44
C ARG A 253 26.45 0.18 11.82
N ASN A 254 27.09 -0.95 12.14
CA ASN A 254 28.04 -1.04 13.24
C ASN A 254 29.05 0.09 13.06
N ARG A 255 29.03 1.11 13.94
CA ARG A 255 30.16 2.05 14.02
C ARG A 255 31.40 1.20 14.27
N THR A 256 32.41 1.31 13.42
CA THR A 256 33.72 0.69 13.65
C THR A 256 34.17 1.09 15.05
N LYS A 257 34.17 0.15 16.01
CA LYS A 257 34.74 0.44 17.32
C LYS A 257 36.23 0.66 17.08
N LYS A 258 36.72 1.87 17.36
CA LYS A 258 38.16 2.15 17.33
C LYS A 258 38.82 1.12 18.26
N ILE A 259 39.63 0.22 17.68
CA ILE A 259 40.41 -0.74 18.45
C ILE A 259 41.32 0.10 19.34
N ARG A 260 41.07 0.09 20.65
CA ARG A 260 42.03 0.64 21.61
C ARG A 260 43.17 -0.36 21.70
N ILE A 261 44.20 -0.18 20.88
CA ILE A 261 45.46 -0.88 21.07
C ILE A 261 45.99 -0.39 22.42
N SER A 262 46.02 -1.24 23.44
CA SER A 262 46.75 -0.93 24.67
C SER A 262 48.24 -0.98 24.33
N LEU A 263 48.81 0.15 23.90
CA LEU A 263 50.25 0.31 23.94
C LEU A 263 50.62 0.17 25.41
N GLY A 264 51.22 -0.97 25.77
CA GLY A 264 51.61 -1.29 27.14
C GLY A 264 52.39 -0.14 27.76
N ARG A 265 52.27 0.03 29.08
CA ARG A 265 52.99 1.06 29.83
C ARG A 265 54.49 0.91 29.56
N ARG A 266 55.06 1.77 28.71
CA ARG A 266 56.51 1.88 28.56
C ARG A 266 57.04 2.56 29.81
N THR A 267 57.48 1.78 30.78
CA THR A 267 58.35 2.27 31.85
C THR A 267 59.70 2.61 31.23
N ARG A 268 60.06 3.90 31.21
CA ARG A 268 61.44 4.32 30.91
C ARG A 268 62.32 3.90 32.08
N LYS A 269 63.27 2.98 31.85
CA LYS A 269 64.39 2.78 32.77
C LYS A 269 65.25 4.05 32.75
N GLN A 270 65.36 4.71 33.90
CA GLN A 270 66.46 5.65 34.14
C GLN A 270 67.71 4.82 34.43
N TYR A 271 68.78 5.10 33.69
CA TYR A 271 70.12 4.65 34.05
C TYR A 271 70.76 5.78 34.85
N ASN A 272 71.35 5.42 35.99
CA ASN A 272 72.11 6.31 36.87
C ASN A 272 73.36 6.84 36.19
#